data_AF-A0A958DHU7-F1
#
_entry.id   AF-A0A958DHU7-F1
#
_cell.length_a   1.000
_cell.length_b   1.000
_cell.length_c   1.000
_cell.angle_alpha   90.00
_cell.angle_beta   90.00
_cell.angle_gamma   90.00
#
_symmetry.space_group_name_H-M   'P 1'
#
loop_
_entity.id
_entity.type
_entity.pdbx_description
1 polymer ?
#
loop_
_entity_poly.entity_id
_entity_poly.type
_entity_poly.pdbx_seq_one_letter_code
_entity_poly.pdbx_strand_id
1 'polypeptide(L)'
;MKLTLSMILLLISLTTVGCTKAHRAPEATVETAKPAVVETEPTAKVAQPVVNAPVEVNGEQLLLGPLHYAELLQYFPQWQAQDQAYETDPQLVAALKRVNTPFEVVCYLGSWCGDSRRGVPPFVRMVEAAENPNIHLKLIGVNRQKVDPGQTAPP
;
A
#
# COMPACT_ATOMS: atom_id res chain seq x y z
N MET A 1 -29.88 -54.43 -8.57
CA MET A 1 -29.52 -54.23 -9.99
C MET A 1 -28.01 -53.99 -10.11
N LYS A 2 -27.37 -54.64 -11.09
CA LYS A 2 -26.00 -54.41 -11.59
C LYS A 2 -24.78 -54.68 -10.67
N LEU A 3 -24.38 -55.95 -10.71
CA LEU A 3 -22.99 -56.42 -10.89
C LEU A 3 -22.52 -56.13 -12.35
N THR A 4 -21.24 -56.25 -12.78
CA THR A 4 -20.02 -56.80 -12.13
C THR A 4 -18.73 -56.13 -12.66
N LEU A 5 -17.70 -56.04 -11.81
CA LEU A 5 -16.31 -56.49 -12.05
C LEU A 5 -15.88 -56.90 -13.49
N SER A 6 -14.97 -56.12 -14.09
CA SER A 6 -13.82 -56.54 -14.94
C SER A 6 -13.06 -55.27 -15.36
N MET A 7 -11.75 -55.07 -15.18
CA MET A 7 -10.56 -55.92 -15.36
C MET A 7 -10.17 -56.13 -16.83
N ILE A 8 -8.95 -55.63 -17.15
CA ILE A 8 -8.02 -56.06 -18.21
C ILE A 8 -8.21 -55.55 -19.67
N LEU A 9 -7.09 -54.98 -20.19
CA LEU A 9 -6.70 -54.82 -21.62
C LEU A 9 -7.52 -53.81 -22.48
N LEU A 10 -6.99 -53.09 -23.50
CA LEU A 10 -5.78 -53.28 -24.31
C LEU A 10 -5.37 -51.97 -25.09
N LEU A 11 -4.09 -51.55 -25.00
CA LEU A 11 -3.25 -50.85 -26.02
C LEU A 11 -3.50 -49.40 -26.57
N ILE A 12 -2.36 -48.65 -26.66
CA ILE A 12 -1.84 -47.83 -27.81
C ILE A 12 -2.62 -46.54 -28.19
N SER A 13 -2.01 -45.39 -28.55
CA SER A 13 -0.64 -45.07 -29.00
C SER A 13 -0.11 -43.72 -28.48
N LEU A 14 1.22 -43.62 -28.43
CA LEU A 14 2.00 -42.39 -28.34
C LEU A 14 2.28 -41.85 -29.76
N THR A 15 2.03 -40.57 -30.05
CA THR A 15 2.66 -39.88 -31.18
C THR A 15 3.14 -38.48 -30.79
N THR A 16 4.43 -38.25 -31.02
CA THR A 16 5.18 -37.04 -30.71
C THR A 16 5.51 -36.25 -32.00
N VAL A 17 6.12 -35.08 -31.80
CA VAL A 17 6.84 -34.27 -32.81
C VAL A 17 5.98 -33.38 -33.72
N GLY A 18 6.07 -32.08 -33.45
CA GLY A 18 5.81 -31.01 -34.40
C GLY A 18 6.84 -29.90 -34.17
N CYS A 19 8.05 -30.05 -34.73
CA CYS A 19 9.11 -29.06 -34.66
C CYS A 19 9.63 -28.77 -36.06
N THR A 20 9.33 -27.59 -36.60
CA THR A 20 9.85 -27.11 -37.89
C THR A 20 10.53 -25.76 -37.70
N LYS A 21 11.66 -25.58 -38.39
CA LYS A 21 12.69 -24.57 -38.09
C LYS A 21 13.14 -23.88 -39.38
N ALA A 22 12.89 -22.58 -39.51
CA ALA A 22 13.53 -21.62 -40.42
C ALA A 22 13.00 -20.21 -40.04
N HIS A 23 13.70 -19.09 -40.22
CA HIS A 23 14.99 -18.81 -40.86
C HIS A 23 15.76 -17.71 -40.09
N ARG A 24 17.03 -17.49 -40.45
CA ARG A 24 17.95 -16.50 -39.83
C ARG A 24 17.65 -15.05 -40.25
N ALA A 25 18.06 -14.11 -39.39
CA ALA A 25 17.98 -12.64 -39.46
C ALA A 25 18.57 -11.97 -40.72
N PRO A 26 18.43 -10.63 -40.85
CA PRO A 26 19.53 -9.77 -40.40
C PRO A 26 19.12 -8.59 -39.48
N GLU A 27 20.12 -7.98 -38.84
CA GLU A 27 20.01 -6.71 -38.12
C GLU A 27 19.72 -5.53 -39.07
N ALA A 28 19.04 -4.52 -38.55
CA ALA A 28 19.01 -3.16 -39.11
C ALA A 28 19.17 -2.15 -37.97
N THR A 29 20.09 -1.21 -38.15
CA THR A 29 20.57 -0.28 -37.12
C THR A 29 20.26 1.15 -37.54
N VAL A 30 19.69 1.98 -36.64
CA VAL A 30 19.58 3.46 -36.74
C VAL A 30 18.67 3.94 -37.93
N GLU A 31 17.72 4.84 -37.78
CA GLU A 31 17.94 6.28 -37.59
C GLU A 31 16.65 7.06 -37.23
N THR A 32 16.87 8.16 -36.53
CA THR A 32 16.02 9.34 -36.22
C THR A 32 14.74 9.58 -37.03
N ALA A 33 13.61 9.73 -36.33
CA ALA A 33 12.52 10.63 -36.75
C ALA A 33 11.74 11.18 -35.54
N LYS A 34 11.73 12.52 -35.38
CA LYS A 34 10.92 13.25 -34.40
C LYS A 34 9.67 13.82 -35.07
N PRO A 35 8.47 13.53 -34.53
CA PRO A 35 7.34 14.44 -34.56
C PRO A 35 7.02 14.88 -33.11
N ALA A 36 7.08 16.15 -32.71
CA ALA A 36 6.32 17.29 -33.25
C ALA A 36 4.80 17.14 -33.05
N VAL A 37 4.39 17.37 -31.80
CA VAL A 37 3.14 18.01 -31.33
C VAL A 37 1.88 17.85 -32.20
N VAL A 38 0.88 17.15 -31.66
CA VAL A 38 -0.54 17.45 -31.87
C VAL A 38 -1.24 17.36 -30.52
N GLU A 39 -1.91 18.44 -30.11
CA GLU A 39 -2.78 18.47 -28.94
C GLU A 39 -4.19 17.95 -29.29
N THR A 40 -4.74 17.07 -28.45
CA THR A 40 -6.19 17.00 -28.19
C THR A 40 -6.42 16.55 -26.75
N GLU A 41 -7.15 17.35 -25.98
CA GLU A 41 -7.62 17.07 -24.61
C GLU A 41 -8.74 15.99 -24.56
N PRO A 42 -9.35 15.69 -23.39
CA PRO A 42 -8.83 15.61 -22.01
C PRO A 42 -9.10 14.22 -21.41
N THR A 43 -8.08 13.47 -20.98
CA THR A 43 -8.31 12.20 -20.26
C THR A 43 -8.14 12.39 -18.77
N ALA A 44 -9.16 11.99 -18.01
CA ALA A 44 -9.22 12.05 -16.55
C ALA A 44 -7.92 11.58 -15.89
N LYS A 45 -7.28 12.48 -15.14
CA LYS A 45 -6.11 12.16 -14.31
C LYS A 45 -6.58 11.27 -13.16
N VAL A 46 -6.53 9.95 -13.37
CA VAL A 46 -6.71 8.94 -12.32
C VAL A 46 -5.82 9.35 -11.15
N ALA A 47 -6.44 9.55 -9.99
CA ALA A 47 -5.72 9.92 -8.78
C ALA A 47 -4.75 8.79 -8.43
N GLN A 48 -3.46 9.03 -8.64
CA GLN A 48 -2.42 8.09 -8.25
C GLN A 48 -2.41 8.01 -6.71
N PRO A 49 -2.33 6.82 -6.12
CA PRO A 49 -2.14 6.72 -4.67
C PRO A 49 -0.80 7.38 -4.34
N VAL A 50 -0.86 8.45 -3.56
CA VAL A 50 0.35 9.13 -3.09
C VAL A 50 1.06 8.17 -2.14
N VAL A 51 2.13 7.56 -2.66
CA VAL A 51 3.09 6.79 -1.86
C VAL A 51 4.24 7.71 -1.48
N ASN A 52 4.30 8.11 -0.23
CA ASN A 52 5.36 8.94 0.30
C ASN A 52 6.54 8.04 0.66
N ALA A 53 7.64 8.16 -0.08
CA ALA A 53 8.90 7.56 0.33
C ALA A 53 9.50 8.36 1.52
N PRO A 54 10.27 7.72 2.41
CA PRO A 54 11.05 8.43 3.41
C PRO A 54 12.03 9.41 2.75
N VAL A 55 12.21 10.56 3.39
CA VAL A 55 13.12 11.63 3.00
C VAL A 55 14.29 11.64 3.98
N GLU A 56 15.52 11.69 3.47
CA GLU A 56 16.70 11.85 4.31
C GLU A 56 16.81 13.29 4.84
N VAL A 57 16.90 13.43 6.16
CA VAL A 57 17.14 14.71 6.83
C VAL A 57 18.26 14.51 7.85
N ASN A 58 19.42 15.14 7.62
CA ASN A 58 20.62 15.02 8.47
C ASN A 58 21.07 13.55 8.70
N GLY A 59 20.94 12.69 7.68
CA GLY A 59 21.27 11.26 7.78
C GLY A 59 20.20 10.37 8.45
N GLU A 60 19.06 10.93 8.87
CA GLU A 60 17.91 10.16 9.38
C GLU A 60 16.81 10.08 8.32
N GLN A 61 16.24 8.89 8.11
CA GLN A 61 15.11 8.69 7.18
C GLN A 61 13.80 9.06 7.87
N LEU A 62 13.10 10.09 7.37
CA LEU A 62 11.87 10.62 7.96
C LEU A 62 10.68 10.49 7.00
N LEU A 63 9.52 10.09 7.51
CA LEU A 63 8.27 10.17 6.74
C LEU A 63 7.60 11.51 7.06
N LEU A 64 7.36 12.34 6.05
CA LEU A 64 6.97 13.74 6.19
C LEU A 64 5.74 14.08 5.32
N GLY A 65 4.87 14.95 5.82
CA GLY A 65 3.63 15.33 5.15
C GLY A 65 2.52 14.27 5.29
N PRO A 66 1.38 14.44 4.59
CA PRO A 66 0.25 13.50 4.65
C PRO A 66 0.67 12.09 4.24
N LEU A 67 0.37 11.09 5.07
CA LEU A 67 0.85 9.71 4.90
C LEU A 67 -0.25 8.66 5.15
N HIS A 68 -0.06 7.46 4.60
CA HIS A 68 -0.85 6.28 4.93
C HIS A 68 -0.19 5.47 6.04
N TYR A 69 -0.97 4.89 6.95
CA TYR A 69 -0.41 4.13 8.07
C TYR A 69 0.48 2.96 7.64
N ALA A 70 0.12 2.28 6.54
CA ALA A 70 0.91 1.21 5.94
C ALA A 70 2.35 1.62 5.57
N GLU A 71 2.59 2.90 5.26
CA GLU A 71 3.93 3.41 4.92
C GLU A 71 4.84 3.43 6.16
N LEU A 72 4.30 3.75 7.34
CA LEU A 72 5.02 3.65 8.60
C LEU A 72 5.41 2.21 8.90
N LEU A 73 4.49 1.26 8.68
CA LEU A 73 4.77 -0.17 8.87
C LEU A 73 5.80 -0.71 7.86
N GLN A 74 5.71 -0.28 6.60
CA GLN A 74 6.60 -0.70 5.52
C GLN A 74 8.04 -0.20 5.71
N TYR A 75 8.21 1.09 6.04
CA TYR A 75 9.53 1.73 6.06
C TYR A 75 10.23 1.69 7.43
N PHE A 76 9.51 1.43 8.52
CA PHE A 76 10.05 1.46 9.87
C PHE A 76 9.70 0.17 10.64
N PRO A 77 10.57 -0.86 10.64
CA PRO A 77 10.29 -2.16 11.28
C PRO A 77 9.90 -2.08 12.76
N GLN A 78 10.40 -1.08 13.49
CA GLN A 78 10.02 -0.82 14.88
C GLN A 78 8.56 -0.39 15.04
N TRP A 79 7.93 0.21 14.03
CA TRP A 79 6.50 0.50 14.00
C TRP A 79 5.69 -0.77 13.74
N GLN A 80 6.11 -1.60 12.77
CA GLN A 80 5.51 -2.91 12.52
C GLN A 80 5.53 -3.82 13.76
N ALA A 81 6.66 -3.89 14.47
CA ALA A 81 6.77 -4.69 15.69
C ALA A 81 5.84 -4.17 16.81
N GLN A 82 5.65 -2.85 16.91
CA GLN A 82 4.76 -2.25 17.90
C GLN A 82 3.28 -2.43 17.55
N ASP A 83 2.92 -2.41 16.26
CA ASP A 83 1.58 -2.70 15.76
C ASP A 83 1.18 -4.15 15.99
N GLN A 84 2.08 -5.09 15.65
CA GLN A 84 1.88 -6.53 15.84
C GLN A 84 1.78 -6.95 17.32
N ALA A 85 2.36 -6.17 18.23
CA ALA A 85 2.27 -6.40 19.67
C ALA A 85 0.97 -5.89 20.31
N TYR A 86 0.08 -5.23 19.55
CA TYR A 86 -1.14 -4.63 20.08
C TYR A 86 -2.42 -5.40 19.70
N GLU A 87 -3.17 -5.79 20.73
CA GLU A 87 -4.53 -6.33 20.62
C GLU A 87 -5.56 -5.23 20.97
N THR A 88 -6.60 -5.09 20.15
CA THR A 88 -7.63 -4.05 20.32
C THR A 88 -8.58 -4.37 21.48
N ASP A 89 -8.84 -3.39 22.35
CA ASP A 89 -9.87 -3.52 23.40
C ASP A 89 -11.29 -3.49 22.79
N PRO A 90 -12.09 -4.58 22.94
CA PRO A 90 -13.45 -4.63 22.40
C PRO A 90 -14.39 -3.56 22.96
N GLN A 91 -14.20 -3.10 24.21
CA GLN A 91 -15.03 -2.06 24.82
C GLN A 91 -14.76 -0.69 24.18
N LEU A 92 -13.49 -0.38 23.90
CA LEU A 92 -13.11 0.86 23.21
C LEU A 92 -13.56 0.85 21.75
N VAL A 93 -13.41 -0.27 21.04
CA VAL A 93 -13.96 -0.45 19.68
C VAL A 93 -15.48 -0.27 19.67
N ALA A 94 -16.20 -0.83 20.65
CA ALA A 94 -17.65 -0.64 20.80
C ALA A 94 -18.04 0.79 21.24
N ALA A 95 -17.14 1.58 21.82
CA ALA A 95 -17.34 3.01 22.07
C ALA A 95 -17.17 3.82 20.78
N LEU A 96 -16.10 3.58 20.01
CA LEU A 96 -15.87 4.21 18.71
C LEU A 96 -17.00 3.89 17.71
N LYS A 97 -17.52 2.65 17.68
CA LYS A 97 -18.68 2.25 16.87
C LYS A 97 -19.98 3.03 17.17
N ARG A 98 -20.10 3.67 18.34
CA ARG A 98 -21.29 4.46 18.75
C ARG A 98 -21.19 5.95 18.43
N VAL A 99 -20.06 6.43 17.89
CA VAL A 99 -19.94 7.80 17.38
C VAL A 99 -20.87 7.98 16.18
N ASN A 100 -21.79 8.94 16.29
CA ASN A 100 -22.81 9.26 15.29
C ASN A 100 -22.65 10.66 14.65
N THR A 101 -21.71 11.46 15.16
CA THR A 101 -21.43 12.81 14.68
C THR A 101 -20.11 12.74 13.89
N PRO A 102 -20.11 13.07 12.59
CA PRO A 102 -18.88 13.05 11.78
C PRO A 102 -17.82 14.00 12.33
N PHE A 103 -16.58 13.52 12.46
CA PHE A 103 -15.42 14.34 12.77
C PHE A 103 -14.16 13.84 12.07
N GLU A 104 -13.16 14.72 12.01
CA GLU A 104 -11.83 14.42 11.51
C GLU A 104 -10.80 14.52 12.63
N VAL A 105 -9.94 13.51 12.74
CA VAL A 105 -8.73 13.52 13.57
C VAL A 105 -7.54 13.73 12.67
N VAL A 106 -6.85 14.86 12.85
CA VAL A 106 -5.57 15.13 12.19
C VAL A 106 -4.46 14.81 13.18
N CYS A 107 -3.77 13.69 12.95
CA CYS A 107 -2.70 13.20 13.80
C CYS A 107 -1.33 13.60 13.23
N TYR A 108 -0.71 14.61 13.85
CA TYR A 108 0.69 14.96 13.60
C TYR A 108 1.62 14.01 14.37
N LEU A 109 2.55 13.37 13.67
CA LEU A 109 3.42 12.33 14.22
C LEU A 109 4.83 12.39 13.65
N GLY A 110 5.83 12.03 14.45
CA GLY A 110 7.20 11.84 13.96
C GLY A 110 7.49 10.35 13.77
N SER A 111 7.91 9.89 12.59
CA SER A 111 8.35 8.50 12.38
C SER A 111 9.52 8.11 13.30
N TRP A 112 10.33 9.12 13.67
CA TRP A 112 11.45 9.11 14.61
C TRP A 112 11.02 9.13 16.10
N CYS A 113 9.77 9.46 16.41
CA CYS A 113 9.32 9.74 17.78
C CYS A 113 8.87 8.46 18.51
N GLY A 114 9.44 8.22 19.70
CA GLY A 114 9.08 7.06 20.54
C GLY A 114 7.64 7.11 21.08
N ASP A 115 7.11 8.31 21.37
CA ASP A 115 5.72 8.48 21.83
C ASP A 115 4.73 8.25 20.69
N SER A 116 4.97 8.84 19.51
CA SER A 116 4.18 8.56 18.31
C SER A 116 4.17 7.07 18.01
N ARG A 117 5.34 6.40 18.04
CA ARG A 117 5.43 4.95 17.84
C ARG A 117 4.62 4.16 18.86
N ARG A 118 4.58 4.55 20.14
CA ARG A 118 3.78 3.86 21.16
C ARG A 118 2.27 4.10 21.03
N GLY A 119 1.86 5.33 20.72
CA GLY A 119 0.46 5.76 20.80
C GLY A 119 -0.34 5.65 19.50
N VAL A 120 0.32 5.82 18.34
CA VAL A 120 -0.37 5.82 17.03
C VAL A 120 -0.82 4.41 16.62
N PRO A 121 -0.03 3.33 16.72
CA PRO A 121 -0.47 1.99 16.35
C PRO A 121 -1.74 1.52 17.08
N PRO A 122 -1.84 1.62 18.42
CA PRO A 122 -3.08 1.28 19.11
C PRO A 122 -4.28 2.10 18.63
N PHE A 123 -4.08 3.41 18.41
CA PHE A 123 -5.14 4.30 17.98
C PHE A 123 -5.66 3.97 16.58
N VAL A 124 -4.77 3.79 15.60
CA VAL A 124 -5.15 3.42 14.22
C VAL A 124 -5.88 2.07 14.23
N ARG A 125 -5.33 1.07 14.91
CA ARG A 125 -5.92 -0.28 15.00
C ARG A 125 -7.33 -0.26 15.62
N MET A 126 -7.57 0.57 16.64
CA MET A 126 -8.90 0.75 17.23
C MET A 126 -9.89 1.47 16.28
N VAL A 127 -9.43 2.49 15.54
CA VAL A 127 -10.26 3.22 14.56
C VAL A 127 -10.63 2.32 13.37
N GLU A 128 -9.67 1.56 12.84
CA GLU A 128 -9.89 0.57 11.77
C GLU A 128 -10.86 -0.52 12.22
N ALA A 129 -10.65 -1.14 13.38
CA ALA A 129 -11.55 -2.16 13.93
C ALA A 129 -12.96 -1.63 14.30
N ALA A 130 -13.10 -0.30 14.46
CA ALA A 130 -14.39 0.34 14.64
C ALA A 130 -15.18 0.47 13.33
N GLU A 131 -14.55 0.43 12.16
CA GLU A 131 -15.22 0.49 10.84
C GLU A 131 -16.26 1.62 10.72
N ASN A 132 -16.08 2.72 11.48
CA ASN A 132 -17.10 3.75 11.64
C ASN A 132 -16.91 4.87 10.61
N PRO A 133 -17.83 5.07 9.65
CA PRO A 133 -17.69 6.09 8.62
C PRO A 133 -17.75 7.53 9.16
N ASN A 134 -18.15 7.75 10.42
CA ASN A 134 -18.15 9.06 11.07
C ASN A 134 -16.78 9.49 11.61
N ILE A 135 -15.76 8.61 11.59
CA ILE A 135 -14.42 8.88 12.13
C ILE A 135 -13.42 8.90 10.98
N HIS A 136 -13.04 10.10 10.53
CA HIS A 136 -12.01 10.27 9.51
C HIS A 136 -10.64 10.48 10.17
N LEU A 137 -9.65 9.68 9.80
CA LEU A 137 -8.28 9.80 10.32
C LEU A 137 -7.33 10.26 9.21
N LYS A 138 -6.65 11.38 9.43
CA LYS A 138 -5.51 11.84 8.64
C LYS A 138 -4.24 11.73 9.46
N LEU A 139 -3.19 11.17 8.88
CA LEU A 139 -1.86 11.11 9.47
C LEU A 139 -0.94 12.09 8.73
N ILE A 140 -0.16 12.89 9.48
CA ILE A 140 0.79 13.86 8.92
C ILE A 140 2.14 13.72 9.61
N GLY A 141 3.18 13.43 8.83
CA GLY A 141 4.56 13.28 9.28
C GLY A 141 5.25 14.61 9.51
N VAL A 142 5.89 14.77 10.67
CA VAL A 142 6.67 15.98 11.04
C VAL A 142 8.15 15.70 11.28
N ASN A 143 8.98 16.69 10.97
CA ASN A 143 10.43 16.63 11.19
C ASN A 143 10.81 16.77 12.69
N ARG A 144 12.10 16.76 13.01
CA ARG A 144 12.62 16.94 14.38
C ARG A 144 12.26 18.28 15.03
N GLN A 145 11.92 19.30 14.23
CA GLN A 145 11.42 20.61 14.69
C GLN A 145 9.88 20.65 14.81
N LYS A 146 9.19 19.51 14.62
CA LYS A 146 7.73 19.35 14.59
C LYS A 146 7.01 20.07 13.44
N VAL A 147 7.74 20.40 12.37
CA VAL A 147 7.20 21.04 11.16
C VAL A 147 6.97 19.98 10.07
N ASP A 148 5.81 20.03 9.41
CA ASP A 148 5.53 19.29 8.18
C ASP A 148 5.83 20.15 6.93
N PRO A 149 6.11 19.55 5.75
CA PRO A 149 6.36 20.32 4.53
C PRO A 149 5.21 21.23 4.08
N GLY A 150 3.98 20.93 4.49
CA GLY A 150 2.79 21.73 4.20
C GLY A 150 2.55 22.90 5.16
N GLN A 151 3.33 23.00 6.25
CA GLN A 151 3.09 23.94 7.37
C GLN A 151 1.64 23.88 7.88
N THR A 152 1.10 22.67 7.96
CA THR A 152 -0.24 22.38 8.49
C THR A 152 -0.24 22.15 10.00
N ALA A 153 0.90 21.74 10.57
CA ALA A 153 1.09 21.55 12.00
C ALA A 153 0.79 22.86 12.78
N PRO A 154 -0.02 22.80 13.86
CA PRO A 154 -0.25 23.97 14.71
C PRO A 154 1.03 24.38 15.47
N PRO A 155 1.18 25.67 15.81
CA PRO A 155 2.36 26.23 16.49
C PRO A 155 2.53 25.75 17.94
#